data_AF-A0AAV9L0C4-F1
#
_entry.id   AF-A0AAV9L0C4-F1
#
_cell.length_a   1.000
_cell.length_b   1.000
_cell.length_c   1.000
_cell.angle_alpha   90.00
_cell.angle_beta   90.00
_cell.angle_gamma   90.00
#
_symmetry.space_group_name_H-M   'P 1'
#
loop_
_entity.id
_entity.type
_entity.pdbx_description
1 polymer ?
#
loop_
_entity_poly.entity_id
_entity_poly.type
_entity_poly.pdbx_seq_one_letter_code
_entity_poly.pdbx_strand_id
1 'polypeptide(L)'
;MAKHLQHHSDPYSLSFLTSKESWELLEKKVFRGESCPPDLLEAGPQVALHCKGLPLVVVLIAGIIAEMEKEASLWLKVANDLSSFSLGE
;
A
#
# COMPACT_ATOMS: atom_id res chain seq x y z
N MET A 1 10.66 -0.08 49.16
CA MET A 1 10.00 0.96 48.35
C MET A 1 10.45 0.79 46.90
N ALA A 2 9.56 0.35 46.03
CA ALA A 2 9.88 0.18 44.60
C ALA A 2 9.78 1.57 43.92
N LYS A 3 10.88 2.00 43.28
CA LYS A 3 10.90 3.23 42.49
C LYS A 3 10.30 2.89 41.11
N HIS A 4 9.21 3.54 40.75
CA HIS A 4 8.62 3.40 39.43
C HIS A 4 9.54 4.08 38.41
N LEU A 5 10.19 3.30 37.55
CA LEU A 5 10.95 3.80 36.41
C LEU A 5 9.94 4.23 35.34
N GLN A 6 9.53 5.50 35.37
CA GLN A 6 8.74 6.08 34.27
C GLN A 6 9.67 6.26 33.07
N HIS A 7 9.55 5.36 32.08
CA HIS A 7 10.15 5.54 30.78
C HIS A 7 9.31 6.56 30.00
N HIS A 8 9.64 7.84 30.13
CA HIS A 8 8.98 8.91 29.39
C HIS A 8 9.51 8.91 27.96
N SER A 9 8.98 8.04 27.13
CA SER A 9 9.11 8.16 25.68
C SER A 9 7.79 8.67 25.15
N ASP A 10 7.77 9.89 24.66
CA ASP A 10 6.64 10.35 23.87
C ASP A 10 6.47 9.37 22.70
N PRO A 11 5.27 8.79 22.50
CA PRO A 11 5.07 7.80 21.46
C PRO A 11 5.35 8.43 20.10
N TYR A 12 6.26 7.82 19.33
CA TYR A 12 6.54 8.25 17.97
C TYR A 12 5.34 7.90 17.07
N SER A 13 4.64 8.92 16.58
CA SER A 13 3.53 8.73 15.65
C SER A 13 4.06 8.39 14.26
N LEU A 14 3.72 7.21 13.75
CA LEU A 14 4.02 6.82 12.38
C LEU A 14 3.00 7.46 11.44
N SER A 15 3.48 8.23 10.46
CA SER A 15 2.63 8.81 9.42
C SER A 15 2.22 7.76 8.39
N PHE A 16 1.03 7.94 7.82
CA PHE A 16 0.62 7.22 6.61
C PHE A 16 1.50 7.62 5.43
N LEU A 17 1.59 6.74 4.45
CA LEU A 17 2.22 7.02 3.17
C LEU A 17 1.35 7.98 2.36
N THR A 18 1.98 8.89 1.64
CA THR A 18 1.33 9.66 0.58
C THR A 18 0.91 8.74 -0.58
N SER A 19 0.02 9.21 -1.46
CA SER A 19 -0.36 8.45 -2.66
C SER A 19 0.86 8.11 -3.53
N LYS A 20 1.84 9.03 -3.60
CA LYS A 20 3.10 8.82 -4.32
C LYS A 20 3.94 7.73 -3.67
N GLU A 21 4.19 7.81 -2.36
CA GLU A 21 4.98 6.79 -1.64
C GLU A 21 4.29 5.42 -1.65
N SER A 22 2.96 5.40 -1.62
CA SER A 22 2.17 4.17 -1.75
C SER A 22 2.37 3.53 -3.12
N TRP A 23 2.36 4.33 -4.20
CA TRP A 23 2.62 3.84 -5.55
C TRP A 23 4.06 3.34 -5.69
N GLU A 24 5.05 4.11 -5.24
CA GLU A 24 6.47 3.72 -5.28
C GLU A 24 6.71 2.40 -4.51
N LEU A 25 6.07 2.24 -3.35
CA LEU A 25 6.14 1.01 -2.58
C LEU A 25 5.48 -0.17 -3.31
N LEU A 26 4.29 0.04 -3.89
CA LEU A 26 3.57 -0.98 -4.66
C LEU A 26 4.38 -1.45 -5.86
N GLU A 27 4.86 -0.52 -6.69
CA GLU A 27 5.67 -0.79 -7.87
C GLU A 27 6.92 -1.60 -7.50
N LYS A 28 7.66 -1.15 -6.48
CA LYS A 28 8.85 -1.85 -5.99
C LYS A 28 8.55 -3.28 -5.53
N LYS A 29 7.39 -3.51 -4.90
CA LYS A 29 7.01 -4.82 -4.38
C LYS A 29 6.52 -5.78 -5.47
N VAL A 30 5.73 -5.28 -6.41
CA VAL A 30 5.19 -6.09 -7.52
C VAL A 30 6.30 -6.46 -8.51
N PHE A 31 7.08 -5.49 -8.95
CA PHE A 31 8.09 -5.69 -10.00
C PHE A 31 9.48 -6.03 -9.44
N ARG A 32 9.64 -6.10 -8.11
CA ARG A 32 10.90 -6.48 -7.44
C ARG A 32 12.09 -5.63 -7.85
N GLY A 33 11.85 -4.36 -8.21
CA GLY A 33 12.87 -3.41 -8.68
C GLY A 33 13.01 -3.33 -10.21
N GLU A 34 12.27 -4.16 -10.96
CA GLU A 34 12.08 -3.94 -12.39
C GLU A 34 11.07 -2.80 -12.64
N SER A 35 11.06 -2.25 -13.85
CA SER A 35 10.14 -1.18 -14.23
C SER A 35 8.72 -1.71 -14.48
N CYS A 36 7.71 -0.93 -14.09
CA CYS A 36 6.32 -1.20 -14.44
C CYS A 36 6.12 -1.19 -15.97
N PRO A 37 5.49 -2.22 -16.56
CA PRO A 37 5.08 -2.20 -17.96
C PRO A 37 4.17 -1.01 -18.28
N PRO A 38 4.29 -0.38 -19.47
CA PRO A 38 3.49 0.80 -19.83
C PRO A 38 1.97 0.60 -19.66
N ASP A 39 1.47 -0.59 -19.99
CA ASP A 39 0.05 -0.93 -19.95
C ASP A 39 -0.54 -0.91 -18.53
N LEU A 40 0.32 -0.96 -17.49
CA LEU A 40 -0.09 -0.98 -16.08
C LEU A 40 0.14 0.36 -15.37
N LEU A 41 0.72 1.36 -16.05
CA LEU A 41 1.07 2.66 -15.46
C LEU A 41 -0.15 3.46 -14.97
N GLU A 42 -1.32 3.22 -15.55
CA GLU A 42 -2.56 3.89 -15.11
C GLU A 42 -3.25 3.12 -13.98
N ALA A 43 -3.28 1.78 -14.05
CA ALA A 43 -3.97 0.95 -13.08
C ALA A 43 -3.24 0.88 -11.74
N GLY A 44 -1.91 0.83 -11.76
CA GLY A 44 -1.08 0.73 -10.56
C GLY A 44 -1.29 1.87 -9.54
N PRO A 45 -1.22 3.15 -9.96
CA PRO A 45 -1.50 4.27 -9.08
C PRO A 45 -2.92 4.27 -8.50
N GLN A 46 -3.93 3.79 -9.24
CA GLN A 46 -5.30 3.68 -8.72
C GLN A 46 -5.39 2.67 -7.58
N VAL A 47 -4.76 1.50 -7.73
CA VAL A 47 -4.66 0.51 -6.64
C VAL A 47 -3.99 1.12 -5.41
N ALA A 48 -2.85 1.80 -5.60
CA ALA A 48 -2.11 2.43 -4.50
C ALA A 48 -2.93 3.51 -3.79
N LEU A 49 -3.71 4.31 -4.53
CA LEU A 49 -4.61 5.32 -3.98
C LEU A 49 -5.63 4.69 -3.04
N HIS A 50 -6.25 3.57 -3.44
CA HIS A 50 -7.26 2.88 -2.63
C HIS A 50 -6.67 2.12 -1.43
N CYS A 51 -5.34 2.00 -1.32
CA CYS A 51 -4.68 1.49 -0.11
C CYS A 51 -4.63 2.53 1.05
N LYS A 52 -5.08 3.78 0.81
CA LYS A 52 -5.19 4.85 1.81
C LYS A 52 -3.91 5.12 2.63
N GLY A 53 -2.75 4.93 2.02
CA GLY A 53 -1.47 5.20 2.68
C GLY A 53 -1.06 4.20 3.76
N LEU A 54 -1.79 3.09 3.94
CA LEU A 54 -1.45 2.04 4.91
C LEU A 54 -0.36 1.13 4.34
N PRO A 55 0.89 1.14 4.88
CA PRO A 55 1.97 0.32 4.32
C PRO A 55 1.65 -1.17 4.27
N LEU A 56 0.93 -1.67 5.28
CA LEU A 56 0.54 -3.08 5.35
C LEU A 56 -0.43 -3.47 4.24
N VAL A 57 -1.41 -2.61 3.94
CA VAL A 57 -2.38 -2.83 2.87
C VAL A 57 -1.67 -2.81 1.51
N VAL A 58 -0.79 -1.83 1.28
CA VAL A 58 0.00 -1.76 0.04
C VAL A 58 0.79 -3.05 -0.19
N VAL A 59 1.48 -3.56 0.83
CA VAL A 59 2.30 -4.78 0.71
C VAL A 59 1.43 -6.04 0.51
N LEU A 60 0.28 -6.13 1.20
CA LEU A 60 -0.66 -7.24 1.01
C LEU A 60 -1.17 -7.27 -0.44
N ILE A 61 -1.61 -6.13 -0.95
CA ILE A 61 -2.14 -5.99 -2.31
C ILE A 61 -1.05 -6.22 -3.35
N ALA A 62 0.18 -5.77 -3.10
CA ALA A 62 1.32 -6.11 -3.95
C ALA A 62 1.53 -7.62 -4.08
N GLY A 63 1.39 -8.36 -2.96
CA GLY A 63 1.49 -9.82 -2.95
C GLY A 63 0.40 -10.49 -3.80
N ILE A 64 -0.84 -10.05 -3.65
CA ILE A 64 -1.99 -10.56 -4.43
C ILE A 64 -1.78 -10.29 -5.92
N ILE A 65 -1.52 -9.04 -6.28
CA ILE A 65 -1.40 -8.62 -7.68
C ILE A 65 -0.17 -9.25 -8.37
N ALA A 66 0.92 -9.51 -7.63
CA ALA A 66 2.08 -10.20 -8.19
C ALA A 66 1.79 -11.64 -8.63
N GLU A 67 0.73 -12.26 -8.13
CA GLU A 67 0.27 -13.60 -8.55
C GLU A 67 -0.77 -13.55 -9.69
N MET A 68 -1.29 -12.37 -10.01
CA MET A 68 -2.28 -12.17 -11.08
C MET A 68 -1.60 -12.00 -12.45
N GLU A 69 -2.36 -12.19 -13.52
CA GLU A 69 -1.92 -11.81 -14.86
C GLU A 69 -1.64 -10.31 -14.93
N LYS A 70 -0.65 -9.93 -15.74
CA LYS A 70 -0.23 -8.53 -15.95
C LYS A 70 -1.22 -7.81 -16.88
N GLU A 71 -2.47 -7.72 -16.45
CA GLU A 71 -3.56 -7.09 -17.18
C GLU A 71 -4.16 -5.94 -16.36
N ALA A 72 -4.27 -4.76 -16.98
CA ALA A 72 -4.76 -3.55 -16.33
C ALA A 72 -6.18 -3.70 -15.77
N SER A 73 -7.05 -4.46 -16.46
CA SER A 73 -8.45 -4.66 -16.04
C SER A 73 -8.54 -5.37 -14.68
N LEU A 74 -7.66 -6.34 -14.43
CA LEU A 74 -7.61 -7.09 -13.17
C LEU A 74 -7.13 -6.22 -12.02
N TRP A 75 -6.16 -5.34 -12.28
CA TRP A 75 -5.67 -4.38 -11.28
C TRP A 75 -6.74 -3.34 -10.94
N LEU A 76 -7.46 -2.84 -11.95
CA LEU A 76 -8.59 -1.94 -11.73
C LEU A 76 -9.72 -2.62 -10.96
N LYS A 77 -9.94 -3.92 -11.14
CA LYS A 77 -10.87 -4.69 -10.32
C LYS A 77 -10.44 -4.69 -8.84
N VAL A 78 -9.16 -4.93 -8.56
CA VAL A 78 -8.62 -4.84 -7.18
C VAL A 78 -8.81 -3.43 -6.61
N ALA A 79 -8.56 -2.38 -7.40
CA ALA A 79 -8.79 -1.00 -6.99
C ALA A 79 -10.27 -0.74 -6.63
N ASN A 80 -11.19 -1.23 -7.46
CA ASN A 80 -12.63 -1.12 -7.21
C ASN A 80 -13.04 -1.89 -5.96
N ASP A 81 -12.53 -3.11 -5.76
CA ASP A 81 -12.81 -3.90 -4.57
C ASP A 81 -12.31 -3.16 -3.31
N LEU A 82 -11.09 -2.63 -3.33
CA LEU A 82 -10.54 -1.80 -2.25
C LEU A 82 -11.36 -0.53 -1.99
N SER A 83 -11.94 0.07 -3.04
CA SER A 83 -12.83 1.23 -2.87
C SER A 83 -14.11 0.87 -2.11
N SER A 84 -14.62 -0.36 -2.28
CA SER A 84 -15.83 -0.86 -1.62
C SER A 84 -15.58 -1.26 -0.17
N PHE A 85 -14.37 -1.72 0.14
CA PHE A 85 -13.91 -1.90 1.52
C PHE A 85 -13.51 -0.55 2.07
N SER A 86 -14.46 0.20 2.62
CA SER A 86 -14.18 1.35 3.46
C SER A 86 -13.28 0.93 4.62
N LEU A 87 -11.97 0.92 4.43
CA LEU A 87 -10.96 0.83 5.49
C LEU A 87 -11.14 2.07 6.34
N GLY A 88 -11.99 1.96 7.36
CA GLY A 88 -12.27 2.87 8.48
C GLY A 88 -12.33 4.37 8.14
N GLU A 89 -13.49 4.98 8.33
CA GLU A 89 -13.60 6.42 8.61
C GLU A 89 -12.82 6.80 9.89
#